data_AF-A0A846DR04-F1
#
_entry.id   AF-A0A846DR04-F1
#
_cell.length_a   1.000
_cell.length_b   1.000
_cell.length_c   1.000
_cell.angle_alpha   90.00
_cell.angle_beta   90.00
_cell.angle_gamma   90.00
#
_symmetry.space_group_name_H-M   'P 1'
#
loop_
_entity.id
_entity.type
_entity.pdbx_description
1 polymer ?
#
loop_
_entity_poly.entity_id
_entity_poly.type
_entity_poly.pdbx_seq_one_letter_code
_entity_poly.pdbx_strand_id
1 'polypeptide(L)'
;MNKSKTRGFAPQSEWNKVKWRKLEMTIFKLQKRIYRASQRGDVCVVRKLQKTLMKSWSAKMIALRRVTQENKGKKTAGIDGVKALTNKQRLALVASLKVSKKAQPTRRVWIPKPGRTEKRPLGIPTIYDRALQALVKQALEPEWSEVTAR
;
A
#
# COMPACT_ATOMS: atom_id res chain seq x y z
N MET A 1 -23.90 -13.41 -24.88
CA MET A 1 -23.29 -12.47 -23.92
C MET A 1 -21.95 -13.02 -23.44
N ASN A 2 -20.84 -12.53 -24.01
CA ASN A 2 -19.50 -12.97 -23.63
C ASN A 2 -19.16 -12.41 -22.24
N LYS A 3 -19.35 -13.22 -21.19
CA LYS A 3 -18.85 -12.92 -19.84
C LYS A 3 -17.35 -12.68 -19.97
N SER A 4 -16.92 -11.45 -19.70
CA SER A 4 -15.51 -11.11 -19.68
C SER A 4 -14.80 -12.06 -18.71
N LYS A 5 -13.73 -12.72 -19.18
CA LYS A 5 -12.83 -13.49 -18.31
C LYS A 5 -12.06 -12.50 -17.42
N THR A 6 -12.72 -11.85 -16.48
CA THR A 6 -12.04 -11.26 -15.34
C THR A 6 -11.42 -12.43 -14.60
N ARG A 7 -10.13 -12.65 -14.86
CA ARG A 7 -9.31 -13.55 -14.05
C ARG A 7 -9.36 -13.01 -12.63
N GLY A 8 -10.32 -13.49 -11.84
CA GLY A 8 -10.24 -13.42 -10.39
C GLY A 8 -8.91 -14.08 -10.05
N PHE A 9 -7.90 -13.28 -9.73
CA PHE A 9 -6.61 -13.80 -9.34
C PHE A 9 -6.85 -14.62 -8.08
N ALA A 10 -6.74 -15.94 -8.20
CA ALA A 10 -7.02 -16.85 -7.10
C ALA A 10 -6.16 -16.46 -5.88
N PRO A 11 -6.73 -16.34 -4.67
CA PRO A 11 -6.02 -15.92 -3.46
C PRO A 11 -5.07 -17.00 -2.91
N GLN A 12 -4.72 -18.00 -3.72
CA GLN A 12 -3.96 -19.18 -3.34
C GLN A 12 -2.56 -19.18 -3.96
N SER A 13 -1.92 -18.01 -3.97
CA SER A 13 -0.50 -17.93 -4.29
C SER A 13 0.29 -17.87 -2.99
N GLU A 14 1.23 -18.80 -2.81
CA GLU A 14 2.23 -18.67 -1.74
C GLU A 14 3.00 -17.38 -1.97
N TRP A 15 3.22 -16.58 -0.91
CA TRP A 15 3.93 -15.30 -0.96
C TRP A 15 5.25 -15.36 -1.75
N ASN A 16 5.95 -16.49 -1.67
CA ASN A 16 7.23 -16.71 -2.35
C ASN A 16 7.09 -16.99 -3.85
N LYS A 17 5.95 -17.50 -4.31
CA LYS A 17 5.68 -17.84 -5.73
C LYS A 17 5.09 -16.67 -6.52
N VAL A 18 4.88 -15.52 -5.87
CA VAL A 18 4.26 -14.34 -6.50
C VAL A 18 5.21 -13.73 -7.54
N LYS A 19 4.71 -13.55 -8.76
CA LYS A 19 5.43 -12.85 -9.84
C LYS A 19 5.32 -11.34 -9.65
N TRP A 20 6.15 -10.77 -8.78
CA TRP A 20 6.11 -9.36 -8.35
C TRP A 20 6.10 -8.36 -9.52
N ARG A 21 6.97 -8.56 -10.51
CA ARG A 21 7.05 -7.70 -11.70
C ARG A 21 5.72 -7.59 -12.45
N LYS A 22 4.93 -8.68 -12.50
CA LYS A 22 3.61 -8.65 -13.15
C LYS A 22 2.59 -7.81 -12.37
N LEU A 23 2.66 -7.84 -11.04
CA LEU A 23 1.82 -7.01 -10.18
C LEU A 23 2.18 -5.53 -10.34
N GLU A 24 3.48 -5.22 -10.31
CA GLU A 24 4.02 -3.88 -10.51
C GLU A 24 3.61 -3.31 -11.87
N MET A 25 3.74 -4.07 -12.96
CA MET A 25 3.27 -3.65 -14.29
C MET A 25 1.77 -3.37 -14.34
N THR A 26 0.97 -4.15 -13.62
CA THR A 26 -0.49 -3.95 -13.56
C THR A 26 -0.83 -2.64 -12.85
N ILE A 27 -0.15 -2.36 -11.75
CA ILE A 27 -0.30 -1.12 -10.99
C ILE A 27 0.19 0.07 -11.82
N PHE A 28 1.37 -0.03 -12.43
CA PHE A 28 1.96 1.01 -13.26
C PHE A 28 1.03 1.46 -14.40
N LYS A 29 0.41 0.50 -15.11
CA LYS A 29 -0.58 0.81 -16.16
C LYS A 29 -1.77 1.59 -15.61
N LEU A 30 -2.26 1.24 -14.43
CA LEU A 30 -3.37 1.93 -13.78
C LEU A 30 -2.97 3.34 -13.31
N GLN A 31 -1.79 3.48 -12.72
CA GLN A 31 -1.23 4.75 -12.30
C GLN A 31 -1.02 5.71 -13.48
N LYS A 32 -0.49 5.22 -14.62
CA LYS A 32 -0.36 6.02 -15.85
C LYS A 32 -1.72 6.50 -16.39
N ARG A 33 -2.78 5.69 -16.23
CA ARG A 33 -4.16 6.09 -16.57
C ARG A 33 -4.69 7.17 -15.63
N ILE A 34 -4.39 7.07 -14.33
CA ILE A 34 -4.73 8.12 -13.34
C ILE A 34 -4.05 9.43 -13.72
N TYR A 35 -2.74 9.40 -14.00
CA TYR A 35 -1.98 10.58 -14.39
C TYR A 35 -2.55 11.23 -15.66
N ARG A 36 -2.80 10.45 -16.72
CA ARG A 36 -3.41 10.95 -17.97
C ARG A 36 -4.80 11.54 -17.75
N ALA A 37 -5.62 10.95 -16.89
CA ALA A 37 -6.95 11.49 -16.56
C ALA A 37 -6.82 12.80 -15.75
N SER A 38 -5.84 12.90 -14.85
CA SER A 38 -5.52 14.11 -14.10
C SER A 38 -5.14 15.26 -15.04
N GLN A 39 -4.25 14.99 -16.01
CA GLN A 39 -3.82 15.98 -17.01
C GLN A 39 -4.96 16.54 -17.87
N ARG A 40 -6.05 15.78 -18.06
CA ARG A 40 -7.25 16.23 -18.78
C ARG A 40 -8.29 16.93 -17.90
N GLY A 41 -8.08 16.98 -16.59
CA GLY A 41 -9.07 17.51 -15.64
C GLY A 41 -10.25 16.56 -15.38
N ASP A 42 -10.17 15.28 -15.77
CA ASP A 42 -11.25 14.29 -15.60
C ASP A 42 -11.37 13.80 -14.15
N VAL A 43 -11.74 14.67 -13.20
CA VAL A 43 -11.74 14.37 -11.75
C VAL A 43 -12.57 13.12 -11.42
N CYS A 44 -13.75 12.96 -12.02
CA CYS A 44 -14.58 11.78 -11.83
C CYS A 44 -13.87 10.47 -12.23
N VAL A 45 -13.13 10.49 -13.35
CA VAL A 45 -12.38 9.32 -13.84
C VAL A 45 -11.20 9.04 -12.91
N VAL A 46 -10.47 10.08 -12.49
CA VAL A 46 -9.38 9.97 -11.51
C VAL A 46 -9.87 9.27 -10.24
N ARG A 47 -10.96 9.74 -9.64
CA ARG A 47 -11.53 9.13 -8.42
C ARG A 47 -11.96 7.67 -8.65
N LYS A 48 -12.54 7.35 -9.82
CA LYS A 48 -12.97 5.98 -10.16
C LYS A 48 -11.76 5.04 -10.31
N LEU A 49 -10.69 5.50 -10.94
CA LEU A 49 -9.43 4.75 -11.09
C LEU A 49 -8.70 4.59 -9.76
N GLN A 50 -8.63 5.63 -8.93
CA GLN A 50 -8.07 5.56 -7.57
C GLN A 50 -8.79 4.52 -6.72
N LYS A 51 -10.14 4.55 -6.72
CA LYS A 51 -10.97 3.52 -6.03
C LYS A 51 -10.70 2.12 -6.57
N THR A 52 -10.51 1.99 -7.88
CA THR A 52 -10.17 0.70 -8.52
C THR A 52 -8.79 0.20 -8.06
N LEU A 53 -7.79 1.09 -8.00
CA LEU A 53 -6.44 0.76 -7.55
C LEU A 53 -6.45 0.29 -6.10
N MET A 54 -7.12 1.03 -5.20
CA MET A 54 -7.19 0.68 -3.78
C MET A 54 -7.94 -0.65 -3.52
N LYS A 55 -8.84 -1.06 -4.41
CA LYS A 55 -9.54 -2.36 -4.32
C LYS A 55 -8.74 -3.53 -4.90
N SER A 56 -7.74 -3.24 -5.74
CA SER A 56 -6.95 -4.26 -6.44
C SER A 56 -6.10 -5.10 -5.49
N TRP A 57 -6.15 -6.42 -5.64
CA TRP A 57 -5.30 -7.35 -4.90
C TRP A 57 -3.81 -7.08 -5.14
N SER A 58 -3.43 -6.79 -6.39
CA SER A 58 -2.05 -6.47 -6.76
C SER A 58 -1.51 -5.27 -5.98
N ALA A 59 -2.30 -4.19 -5.88
CA ALA A 59 -1.89 -2.98 -5.16
C ALA A 59 -1.73 -3.22 -3.65
N LYS A 60 -2.64 -4.00 -3.05
CA LYS A 60 -2.55 -4.39 -1.64
C LYS A 60 -1.32 -5.26 -1.36
N MET A 61 -0.99 -6.20 -2.26
CA MET A 61 0.22 -7.02 -2.16
C MET A 61 1.49 -6.18 -2.18
N ILE A 62 1.63 -5.25 -3.13
CA ILE A 62 2.79 -4.36 -3.23
C ILE A 62 2.87 -3.41 -2.04
N ALA A 63 1.74 -2.85 -1.59
CA ALA A 63 1.68 -2.03 -0.38
C ALA A 63 2.23 -2.79 0.83
N LEU A 64 1.81 -4.04 1.02
CA LEU A 64 2.23 -4.84 2.16
C LEU A 64 3.69 -5.29 2.05
N ARG A 65 4.15 -5.69 0.87
CA ARG A 65 5.56 -6.03 0.61
C ARG A 65 6.47 -4.85 0.97
N ARG A 66 6.11 -3.65 0.53
CA ARG A 66 6.88 -2.44 0.83
C ARG A 66 7.02 -2.20 2.32
N VAL A 67 5.92 -2.33 3.08
CA VAL A 67 5.92 -2.12 4.54
C VAL A 67 6.66 -3.20 5.30
N THR A 68 6.50 -4.46 4.90
CA THR A 68 7.01 -5.61 5.67
C THR A 68 8.40 -6.07 5.26
N GLN A 69 8.84 -5.77 4.04
CA GLN A 69 10.11 -6.27 3.49
C GLN A 69 11.08 -5.17 3.05
N GLU A 70 10.61 -4.04 2.53
CA GLU A 70 11.49 -3.04 1.90
C GLU A 70 11.80 -1.85 2.81
N ASN A 71 10.82 -1.38 3.59
CA ASN A 71 11.00 -0.20 4.44
C ASN A 71 12.08 -0.41 5.53
N LYS A 72 12.91 0.61 5.76
CA LYS A 72 13.95 0.59 6.81
C LYS A 72 13.37 0.29 8.20
N GLY A 73 12.19 0.83 8.52
CA GLY A 73 11.47 0.60 9.78
C GLY A 73 10.57 -0.64 9.81
N LYS A 74 10.77 -1.63 8.94
CA LYS A 74 9.90 -2.82 8.83
C LYS A 74 9.80 -3.66 10.12
N LYS A 75 10.84 -3.65 10.96
CA LYS A 75 10.89 -4.37 12.25
C LYS A 75 10.31 -3.59 13.44
N THR A 76 9.88 -2.34 13.22
CA THR A 76 9.35 -1.49 14.29
C THR A 76 7.88 -1.80 14.54
N ALA A 77 7.54 -2.20 15.77
CA ALA A 77 6.16 -2.47 16.17
C ALA A 77 5.37 -1.19 16.43
N GLY A 78 4.07 -1.24 16.12
CA GLY A 78 3.07 -0.26 16.54
C GLY A 78 2.63 -0.53 17.99
N ILE A 79 1.42 -0.06 18.32
CA ILE A 79 0.83 -0.28 19.65
C ILE A 79 0.43 -1.75 19.88
N ASP A 80 0.21 -2.50 18.80
CA ASP A 80 -0.13 -3.92 18.76
C ASP A 80 1.07 -4.84 19.05
N GLY A 81 2.29 -4.31 19.18
CA GLY A 81 3.49 -5.09 19.47
C GLY A 81 3.99 -5.95 18.30
N VAL A 82 3.29 -5.99 17.16
CA VAL A 82 3.63 -6.86 16.03
C VAL A 82 4.81 -6.29 15.24
N LYS A 83 5.96 -7.00 15.27
CA LYS A 83 7.21 -6.59 14.61
C LYS A 83 7.39 -7.20 13.22
N ALA A 84 6.87 -8.40 13.00
CA ALA A 84 7.03 -9.15 11.77
C ALA A 84 5.81 -10.04 11.53
N LEU A 85 5.57 -10.36 10.26
CA LEU A 85 4.49 -11.25 9.84
C LEU A 85 5.07 -12.44 9.09
N THR A 86 4.47 -13.61 9.28
CA THR A 86 4.71 -14.78 8.43
C THR A 86 4.07 -14.60 7.05
N ASN A 87 4.49 -15.37 6.06
CA ASN A 87 3.92 -15.31 4.71
C ASN A 87 2.40 -15.54 4.70
N LYS A 88 1.89 -16.47 5.52
CA LYS A 88 0.45 -16.74 5.68
C LYS A 88 -0.28 -15.52 6.28
N GLN A 89 0.27 -14.95 7.35
CA GLN A 89 -0.28 -13.74 7.96
C GLN A 89 -0.29 -12.54 7.00
N ARG A 90 0.72 -12.40 6.14
CA ARG A 90 0.74 -11.34 5.12
C ARG A 90 -0.39 -11.50 4.13
N LEU A 91 -0.62 -12.70 3.59
CA LEU A 91 -1.73 -12.95 2.67
C LEU A 91 -3.09 -12.68 3.32
N ALA A 92 -3.28 -13.11 4.58
CA ALA A 92 -4.48 -12.80 5.35
C ALA A 92 -4.66 -11.28 5.55
N LEU A 93 -3.57 -10.55 5.81
CA LEU A 93 -3.61 -9.10 5.95
C LEU A 93 -3.96 -8.41 4.61
N VAL A 94 -3.46 -8.89 3.48
CA VAL A 94 -3.84 -8.37 2.16
C VAL A 94 -5.33 -8.52 1.90
N ALA A 95 -5.92 -9.65 2.28
CA ALA A 95 -7.36 -9.86 2.17
C ALA A 95 -8.15 -8.91 3.08
N SER A 96 -7.66 -8.62 4.28
CA SER A 96 -8.34 -7.77 5.26
C SER A 96 -8.15 -6.27 5.05
N LEU A 97 -7.17 -5.82 4.26
CA LEU A 97 -6.91 -4.40 3.98
C LEU A 97 -8.14 -3.72 3.33
N LYS A 98 -8.74 -2.78 4.06
CA LYS A 98 -9.88 -1.96 3.65
C LYS A 98 -9.71 -0.51 4.12
N VAL A 99 -9.93 0.44 3.19
CA VAL A 99 -9.81 1.90 3.43
C VAL A 99 -10.88 2.43 4.38
N SER A 100 -12.03 1.77 4.49
CA SER A 100 -13.13 2.17 5.38
C SER A 100 -12.90 1.83 6.86
N LYS A 101 -11.79 1.15 7.21
CA LYS A 101 -11.54 0.74 8.60
C LYS A 101 -10.99 1.92 9.41
N LYS A 102 -11.52 2.15 10.61
CA LYS A 102 -10.99 3.14 11.56
C LYS A 102 -9.55 2.77 11.96
N ALA A 103 -8.66 3.75 11.85
CA ALA A 103 -7.24 3.59 12.19
C ALA A 103 -7.05 3.36 13.69
N GLN A 104 -6.00 2.61 14.04
CA GLN A 104 -5.60 2.40 15.44
C GLN A 104 -4.78 3.58 15.96
N PRO A 105 -4.75 3.81 17.29
CA PRO A 105 -3.87 4.81 17.88
C PRO A 105 -2.40 4.48 17.62
N THR A 106 -1.61 5.54 17.43
CA THR A 106 -0.20 5.46 17.07
C THR A 106 0.69 5.32 18.30
N ARG A 107 1.68 4.43 18.28
CA ARG A 107 2.65 4.32 19.40
C ARG A 107 3.63 5.48 19.37
N ARG A 108 3.72 6.27 20.44
CA ARG A 108 4.71 7.36 20.54
C ARG A 108 6.08 6.84 20.95
N VAL A 109 7.11 7.31 20.26
CA VAL A 109 8.52 7.10 20.57
C VAL A 109 9.25 8.43 20.47
N TRP A 110 10.09 8.73 21.46
CA TRP A 110 10.91 9.94 21.46
C TRP A 110 12.26 9.66 20.82
N ILE A 111 12.62 10.45 19.81
CA ILE A 111 13.91 10.34 19.10
C ILE A 111 14.75 11.57 19.44
N PRO A 112 16.00 11.42 19.88
CA PRO A 112 16.88 12.56 20.13
C PRO A 112 17.13 13.34 18.83
N LYS A 113 17.15 14.67 18.90
CA LYS A 113 17.62 15.50 17.80
C LYS A 113 19.17 15.41 17.76
N PRO A 114 19.79 15.24 16.59
CA PRO A 114 21.24 15.30 16.47
C PRO A 114 21.76 16.62 17.03
N GLY A 115 22.71 16.57 17.97
CA GLY A 115 23.37 17.76 18.54
C GLY A 115 22.50 18.64 19.45
N ARG A 116 21.32 18.17 19.91
CA ARG A 116 20.48 18.91 20.89
C ARG A 116 19.94 17.96 21.97
N THR A 117 19.65 18.50 23.16
CA THR A 117 19.01 17.76 24.26
C THR A 117 17.52 17.48 24.02
N GLU A 118 16.90 18.26 23.13
CA GLU A 118 15.50 18.09 22.73
C GLU A 118 15.24 16.78 22.00
N LYS A 119 14.05 16.20 22.24
CA LYS A 119 13.57 15.01 21.53
C LYS A 119 12.41 15.38 20.61
N ARG A 120 12.35 14.75 19.43
CA ARG A 120 11.19 14.81 18.54
C ARG A 120 10.27 13.62 18.78
N PRO A 121 8.94 13.80 18.87
CA PRO A 121 8.02 12.69 18.96
C PRO A 121 7.86 12.04 17.57
N LEU A 122 7.89 10.72 17.53
CA LEU A 122 7.53 9.91 16.37
C LEU A 122 6.34 9.03 16.71
N GLY A 123 5.28 9.11 15.89
CA GLY A 123 4.18 8.16 15.94
C GLY A 123 4.47 6.98 15.02
N ILE A 124 4.51 5.76 15.57
CA ILE A 124 4.64 4.51 14.81
C ILE A 124 3.26 3.81 14.75
N PRO A 125 2.62 3.75 13.56
CA PRO A 125 1.36 3.03 13.38
C PRO A 125 1.56 1.51 13.36
N THR A 126 0.46 0.77 13.44
CA THR A 126 0.46 -0.69 13.26
C THR A 126 0.92 -1.07 11.84
N ILE A 127 1.29 -2.34 11.62
CA ILE A 127 1.62 -2.81 10.26
C ILE A 127 0.42 -2.64 9.32
N TYR A 128 -0.80 -2.89 9.81
CA TYR A 128 -2.03 -2.71 9.04
C TYR A 128 -2.17 -1.27 8.57
N ASP A 129 -2.04 -0.29 9.48
CA ASP A 129 -2.22 1.12 9.15
C ASP A 129 -1.12 1.63 8.21
N ARG A 130 0.13 1.20 8.42
CA ARG A 130 1.23 1.52 7.49
C ARG A 130 0.98 0.96 6.10
N ALA A 131 0.47 -0.28 6.00
CA ALA A 131 0.12 -0.89 4.71
C ALA A 131 -1.05 -0.15 4.04
N LEU A 132 -2.04 0.30 4.82
CA LEU A 132 -3.15 1.09 4.31
C LEU A 132 -2.68 2.47 3.80
N GLN A 133 -1.82 3.16 4.55
CA GLN A 133 -1.18 4.40 4.13
C GLN A 133 -0.37 4.21 2.84
N ALA A 134 0.41 3.13 2.74
CA ALA A 134 1.17 2.81 1.52
C ALA A 134 0.26 2.51 0.32
N LEU A 135 -0.91 1.90 0.54
CA LEU A 135 -1.90 1.65 -0.50
C LEU A 135 -2.55 2.94 -0.99
N VAL A 136 -2.97 3.81 -0.06
CA VAL A 136 -3.56 5.12 -0.40
C VAL A 136 -2.53 5.99 -1.12
N LYS A 137 -1.29 6.00 -0.65
CA LYS A 137 -0.17 6.71 -1.30
C LYS A 137 0.00 6.27 -2.76
N GLN A 138 0.01 4.97 -3.03
CA GLN A 138 0.09 4.44 -4.41
C GLN A 138 -1.06 4.89 -5.32
N ALA A 139 -2.23 5.17 -4.76
CA ALA A 139 -3.39 5.66 -5.51
C ALA A 139 -3.34 7.17 -5.76
N LEU A 140 -2.82 7.95 -4.81
CA LEU A 140 -2.83 9.41 -4.86
C LEU A 140 -1.60 10.01 -5.55
N GLU A 141 -0.40 9.45 -5.37
CA GLU A 141 0.84 9.95 -6.01
C GLU A 141 0.71 10.18 -7.53
N PRO A 142 0.09 9.28 -8.31
CA PRO A 142 -0.03 9.44 -9.77
C PRO A 142 -0.87 10.64 -10.22
N GLU A 143 -1.63 11.27 -9.32
CA GLU A 143 -2.41 12.47 -9.66
C GLU A 143 -1.50 13.71 -9.78
N TRP A 144 -0.41 13.74 -9.01
CA TRP A 144 0.48 14.90 -8.81
C TRP A 144 1.81 14.79 -9.53
N SER A 145 2.33 13.58 -9.70
CA SER A 145 3.62 13.35 -10.35
C SER A 145 3.52 12.30 -11.45
N GLU A 146 4.36 12.47 -12.47
CA GLU A 146 4.51 11.45 -13.49
C GLU A 146 5.05 10.16 -12.84
N VAL A 147 4.46 9.04 -13.28
CA VAL A 147 4.82 7.72 -12.78
C VAL A 147 5.90 7.15 -13.69
N THR A 148 7.14 7.09 -13.21
CA THR A 148 8.24 6.41 -13.89
C THR A 148 8.25 4.93 -13.53
N ALA A 149 8.49 4.06 -14.50
CA ALA A 149 8.71 2.64 -14.23
C ALA A 149 10.00 2.49 -13.42
N ARG A 150 9.95 1.71 -12.34
CA ARG A 150 11.11 1.33 -11.52
C ARG A 150 11.57 -0.06 -11.88
#